data_AF-A0A936PP27-F1
#
_entry.id   AF-A0A936PP27-F1
#
_cell.length_a   1.000
_cell.length_b   1.000
_cell.length_c   1.000
_cell.angle_alpha   90.00
_cell.angle_beta   90.00
_cell.angle_gamma   90.00
#
_symmetry.space_group_name_H-M   'P 1'
#
loop_
_entity.id
_entity.type
_entity.pdbx_description
1 polymer ?
#
loop_
_entity_poly.entity_id
_entity_poly.type
_entity_poly.pdbx_seq_one_letter_code
_entity_poly.pdbx_strand_id
1 'polypeptide(L)'
;MRLLLASSLIVLSFTTACGEGEMKDKPTAEVVTPEPTPPVEEPKAEVTGTAYQADLAASKIEWVGAKITKEHPGTFGKFEGSALINEGKVVGADFSVETATLTSDDPKLTEHLQSPDFFDVAQFPKATFTSRNIVEKATPEGATHEVTGDLELHGVKKTITFPATIAVAADKATTKAEFKINRKDFGIVYPGKPDDLIKDDVLIKLDLSFPLAAAPATPADATPATPGNTPAGAPGADKPKLVAPAKVAPQTTKDVTISDEPVKKSDAPPAKATQGGARR
;
A
#
# COMPACT_ATOMS: atom_id res chain seq x y z
N MET A 1 52.41 -31.77 -52.82
CA MET A 1 51.95 -30.58 -53.58
C MET A 1 50.45 -30.45 -53.40
N ARG A 2 50.00 -29.36 -52.75
CA ARG A 2 48.60 -28.89 -52.53
C ARG A 2 47.72 -29.78 -51.64
N LEU A 3 47.53 -29.53 -50.34
CA LEU A 3 47.14 -28.32 -49.59
C LEU A 3 45.77 -27.76 -50.02
N LEU A 4 44.73 -28.09 -49.24
CA LEU A 4 43.48 -27.35 -49.15
C LEU A 4 43.12 -27.19 -47.67
N LEU A 5 43.41 -26.01 -47.13
CA LEU A 5 42.96 -25.53 -45.82
C LEU A 5 41.49 -25.08 -45.97
N ALA A 6 40.59 -25.63 -45.17
CA ALA A 6 39.25 -25.09 -44.99
C ALA A 6 39.29 -24.01 -43.90
N SER A 7 39.25 -22.74 -44.32
CA SER A 7 39.08 -21.58 -43.44
C SER A 7 37.68 -21.57 -42.86
N SER A 8 37.54 -21.89 -41.57
CA SER A 8 36.33 -21.70 -40.79
C SER A 8 36.28 -20.25 -40.32
N LEU A 9 35.34 -19.48 -40.89
CA LEU A 9 35.10 -18.08 -40.55
C LEU A 9 34.26 -18.03 -39.26
N ILE A 10 34.90 -17.78 -38.12
CA ILE A 10 34.21 -17.51 -36.85
C ILE A 10 33.62 -16.10 -36.95
N VAL A 11 32.33 -16.02 -37.22
CA VAL A 11 31.55 -14.79 -37.13
C VAL A 11 31.32 -14.51 -35.64
N LEU A 12 32.14 -13.63 -35.07
CA LEU A 12 31.98 -13.14 -33.71
C LEU A 12 30.89 -12.06 -33.72
N SER A 13 29.65 -12.48 -33.52
CA SER A 13 28.51 -11.59 -33.32
C SER A 13 28.65 -10.91 -31.95
N PHE A 14 29.23 -9.71 -31.92
CA PHE A 14 29.07 -8.80 -30.79
C PHE A 14 27.62 -8.33 -30.76
N THR A 15 26.80 -8.96 -29.92
CA THR A 15 25.50 -8.40 -29.55
C THR A 15 25.76 -7.14 -28.72
N THR A 16 25.49 -5.99 -29.33
CA THR A 16 25.36 -4.73 -28.63
C THR A 16 24.24 -4.89 -27.61
N ALA A 17 24.60 -5.08 -26.35
CA ALA A 17 23.70 -4.87 -25.23
C ALA A 17 23.38 -3.37 -25.18
N CYS A 18 22.37 -2.94 -25.93
CA CYS A 18 21.62 -1.76 -25.57
C CYS A 18 21.09 -2.04 -24.16
N GLY A 19 21.47 -1.21 -23.19
CA GLY A 19 20.91 -1.27 -21.84
C GLY A 19 19.40 -1.15 -21.93
N GLU A 20 18.72 -2.28 -21.80
CA GLU A 20 17.28 -2.40 -21.71
C GLU A 20 16.90 -1.76 -20.36
N GLY A 21 16.10 -0.68 -20.39
CA GLY A 21 15.69 0.03 -19.17
C GLY A 21 15.00 -0.91 -18.18
N GLU A 22 15.18 -0.67 -16.88
CA GLU A 22 14.85 -1.62 -15.80
C GLU A 22 13.36 -1.99 -15.75
N MET A 23 12.51 -1.18 -16.41
CA MET A 23 11.08 -1.44 -16.52
C MET A 23 10.68 -2.49 -17.56
N LYS A 24 11.41 -2.73 -18.66
CA LYS A 24 10.80 -3.39 -19.84
C LYS A 24 10.26 -4.80 -19.55
N ASP A 25 10.96 -5.62 -18.77
CA ASP A 25 10.64 -7.04 -18.59
C ASP A 25 10.01 -7.38 -17.23
N LYS A 26 9.57 -6.38 -16.45
CA LYS A 26 9.00 -6.63 -15.12
C LYS A 26 7.50 -6.96 -15.19
N PRO A 27 7.02 -7.93 -14.40
CA PRO A 27 5.62 -8.31 -14.35
C PRO A 27 4.77 -7.11 -13.93
N THR A 28 3.59 -6.97 -14.52
CA THR A 28 2.62 -5.93 -14.14
C THR A 28 1.68 -6.51 -13.11
N ALA A 29 1.50 -5.83 -11.98
CA ALA A 29 0.52 -6.25 -11.01
C ALA A 29 -0.88 -6.12 -11.62
N GLU A 30 -1.66 -7.20 -11.56
CA GLU A 30 -3.02 -7.18 -12.07
C GLU A 30 -3.89 -6.39 -11.08
N VAL A 31 -4.46 -5.28 -11.55
CA VAL A 31 -5.40 -4.47 -10.77
C VAL A 31 -6.80 -4.99 -11.03
N VAL A 32 -7.35 -5.72 -10.07
CA VAL A 32 -8.77 -6.07 -10.11
C VAL A 32 -9.54 -4.87 -9.59
N THR A 33 -10.21 -4.15 -10.49
CA THR A 33 -11.25 -3.19 -10.07
C THR A 33 -12.48 -4.02 -9.71
N PRO A 34 -12.93 -4.05 -8.44
CA PRO A 34 -14.15 -4.77 -8.12
C PRO A 34 -15.32 -4.14 -8.87
N GLU A 35 -16.07 -4.97 -9.60
CA GLU A 35 -17.40 -4.64 -10.11
C GLU A 35 -18.26 -4.09 -8.95
N PRO A 36 -19.10 -3.06 -9.14
CA PRO A 36 -19.89 -2.44 -8.07
C PRO A 36 -21.00 -3.39 -7.61
N THR A 37 -20.60 -4.40 -6.84
CA THR A 37 -21.48 -5.27 -6.07
C THR A 37 -21.53 -4.67 -4.67
N PRO A 38 -22.71 -4.56 -4.03
CA PRO A 38 -22.82 -4.03 -2.67
C PRO A 38 -21.83 -4.73 -1.73
N PRO A 39 -21.32 -4.04 -0.69
CA PRO A 39 -20.31 -4.57 0.21
C PRO A 39 -20.91 -5.73 1.01
N VAL A 40 -20.82 -6.93 0.45
CA VAL A 40 -20.85 -8.16 1.23
C VAL A 40 -19.47 -8.21 1.86
N GLU A 41 -19.43 -7.90 3.15
CA GLU A 41 -18.30 -8.12 4.03
C GLU A 41 -18.04 -9.64 4.04
N GLU A 42 -17.33 -10.12 3.02
CA GLU A 42 -16.81 -11.49 3.02
C GLU A 42 -15.91 -11.62 4.25
N PRO A 43 -16.12 -12.63 5.10
CA PRO A 43 -15.27 -12.81 6.26
C PRO A 43 -13.84 -12.98 5.77
N LYS A 44 -12.99 -11.97 6.02
CA LYS A 44 -11.54 -12.05 5.88
C LYS A 44 -11.16 -13.29 6.68
N ALA A 45 -10.72 -14.35 5.99
CA ALA A 45 -10.28 -15.56 6.66
C ALA A 45 -9.28 -15.14 7.73
N GLU A 46 -9.56 -15.47 8.99
CA GLU A 46 -8.67 -15.15 10.10
C GLU A 46 -7.41 -15.99 9.92
N VAL A 47 -6.40 -15.38 9.29
CA VAL A 47 -5.10 -16.00 9.15
C VAL A 47 -4.40 -15.89 10.49
N THR A 48 -4.28 -17.01 11.21
CA THR A 48 -3.55 -17.08 12.47
C THR A 48 -2.06 -17.28 12.21
N GLY A 49 -1.21 -16.54 12.92
CA GLY A 49 0.25 -16.68 12.87
C GLY A 49 0.94 -15.75 13.87
N THR A 50 2.24 -15.93 14.05
CA THR A 50 3.06 -15.02 14.86
C THR A 50 3.49 -13.84 13.99
N ALA A 51 3.24 -12.61 14.43
CA ALA A 51 3.65 -11.41 13.73
C ALA A 51 5.12 -11.07 14.03
N TYR A 52 5.92 -10.91 12.98
CA TYR A 52 7.31 -10.46 13.04
C TYR A 52 7.45 -9.12 12.35
N GLN A 53 8.10 -8.17 13.00
CA GLN A 53 8.30 -6.82 12.47
C GLN A 53 9.42 -6.79 11.43
N ALA A 54 9.29 -5.93 10.43
CA ALA A 54 10.34 -5.67 9.47
C ALA A 54 11.55 -5.03 10.16
N ASP A 55 12.75 -5.53 9.86
CA ASP A 55 13.99 -4.86 10.21
C ASP A 55 14.21 -3.70 9.24
N LEU A 56 13.99 -2.47 9.70
CA LEU A 56 14.11 -1.27 8.88
C LEU A 56 15.54 -1.00 8.36
N ALA A 57 16.56 -1.56 9.01
CA ALA A 57 17.94 -1.42 8.55
C ALA A 57 18.28 -2.44 7.45
N ALA A 58 17.61 -3.60 7.46
CA ALA A 58 17.78 -4.67 6.47
C ALA A 58 16.68 -4.70 5.41
N SER A 59 15.75 -3.75 5.43
CA SER A 59 14.60 -3.68 4.53
C SER A 59 14.62 -2.39 3.70
N LYS A 60 14.17 -2.47 2.45
CA LYS A 60 14.14 -1.36 1.50
C LYS A 60 12.91 -1.45 0.61
N ILE A 61 12.26 -0.30 0.41
CA ILE A 61 11.17 -0.12 -0.54
C ILE A 61 11.62 0.93 -1.56
N GLU A 62 11.75 0.50 -2.81
CA GLU A 62 12.19 1.35 -3.91
C GLU A 62 11.11 1.45 -4.98
N TRP A 63 11.18 2.53 -5.72
CA TRP A 63 10.35 2.75 -6.88
C TRP A 63 11.19 3.28 -8.03
N VAL A 64 10.76 3.02 -9.26
CA VAL A 64 11.31 3.65 -10.46
C VAL A 64 10.13 4.24 -11.22
N GLY A 65 10.15 5.57 -11.37
CA GLY A 65 9.24 6.29 -12.25
C GLY A 65 9.96 6.59 -13.55
N ALA A 66 9.27 6.58 -14.67
CA ALA A 66 9.91 6.83 -15.96
C ALA A 66 9.15 7.84 -16.79
N LYS A 67 9.91 8.61 -17.53
CA LYS A 67 9.45 9.35 -18.69
C LYS A 67 9.76 8.55 -19.95
N ILE A 68 9.33 9.06 -21.10
CA ILE A 68 9.76 8.52 -22.39
C ILE A 68 11.30 8.59 -22.51
N THR A 69 11.92 9.61 -21.93
CA THR A 69 13.34 9.92 -22.12
C THR A 69 14.27 9.40 -21.02
N LYS A 70 13.80 9.31 -19.76
CA LYS A 70 14.63 9.02 -18.60
C LYS A 70 13.87 8.26 -17.51
N GLU A 71 14.57 7.39 -16.79
CA GLU A 71 14.08 6.76 -15.55
C GLU A 71 14.63 7.48 -14.31
N HIS A 72 13.81 7.55 -13.28
CA HIS A 72 14.09 8.18 -12.00
C HIS A 72 13.88 7.14 -10.89
N PRO A 73 14.97 6.60 -10.32
CA PRO A 73 14.87 5.74 -9.15
C PRO A 73 14.61 6.57 -7.90
N GLY A 74 13.94 5.97 -6.93
CA GLY A 74 13.66 6.56 -5.65
C GLY A 74 13.35 5.54 -4.58
N THR A 75 13.21 6.01 -3.34
CA THR A 75 12.96 5.16 -2.17
C THR A 75 11.94 5.80 -1.25
N PHE A 76 11.40 5.01 -0.33
CA PHE A 76 10.69 5.52 0.84
C PHE A 76 11.53 5.32 2.09
N GLY A 77 11.79 6.41 2.82
CA GLY A 77 12.72 6.41 3.96
C GLY A 77 12.13 5.89 5.28
N LYS A 78 10.81 5.99 5.47
CA LYS A 78 10.14 5.48 6.67
C LYS A 78 8.93 4.64 6.32
N PHE A 79 8.93 3.44 6.88
CA PHE A 79 7.82 2.51 6.79
C PHE A 79 7.78 1.64 8.03
N GLU A 80 6.62 1.04 8.25
CA GLU A 80 6.38 -0.03 9.21
C GLU A 80 5.86 -1.23 8.43
N GLY A 81 6.22 -2.43 8.86
CA GLY A 81 5.86 -3.64 8.15
C GLY A 81 5.87 -4.83 9.09
N SER A 82 4.95 -5.76 8.90
CA SER A 82 4.95 -7.02 9.62
C SER A 82 4.58 -8.17 8.70
N ALA A 83 5.14 -9.34 8.99
CA ALA A 83 4.78 -10.61 8.36
C ALA A 83 4.20 -11.55 9.42
N LEU A 84 3.03 -12.13 9.14
CA LEU A 84 2.47 -13.21 9.92
C LEU A 84 3.05 -14.52 9.41
N ILE A 85 3.67 -15.28 10.30
CA ILE A 85 4.27 -16.57 9.99
C ILE A 85 3.58 -17.67 10.79
N ASN A 86 3.17 -18.72 10.09
CA ASN A 86 2.58 -19.91 10.67
C ASN A 86 3.23 -21.15 10.05
N GLU A 87 3.62 -22.11 10.88
CA GLU A 87 4.26 -23.38 10.46
C GLU A 87 5.42 -23.20 9.45
N GLY A 88 6.21 -22.14 9.61
CA GLY A 88 7.34 -21.84 8.71
C GLY A 88 6.96 -21.23 7.37
N LYS A 89 5.71 -20.79 7.21
CA LYS A 89 5.19 -20.11 6.00
C LYS A 89 4.74 -18.70 6.33
N VAL A 90 5.00 -17.76 5.41
CA VAL A 90 4.40 -16.42 5.50
C VAL A 90 2.96 -16.53 5.03
N VAL A 91 2.02 -16.25 5.93
CA VAL A 91 0.58 -16.39 5.70
C VAL A 91 -0.14 -15.04 5.63
N GLY A 92 0.48 -13.98 6.13
CA GLY A 92 -0.03 -12.62 6.02
C GLY A 92 1.09 -11.58 6.06
N ALA A 93 0.78 -10.38 5.59
CA ALA A 93 1.67 -9.23 5.66
C ALA A 93 0.88 -7.92 5.68
N ASP A 94 1.36 -6.96 6.48
CA ASP A 94 0.79 -5.63 6.62
C ASP A 94 1.91 -4.59 6.57
N PHE A 95 1.77 -3.55 5.76
CA PHE A 95 2.74 -2.47 5.60
C PHE A 95 2.08 -1.11 5.59
N SER A 96 2.80 -0.12 6.11
CA SER A 96 2.46 1.30 6.05
C SER A 96 3.71 2.09 5.74
N VAL A 97 3.67 2.94 4.72
CA VAL A 97 4.79 3.80 4.29
C VAL A 97 4.41 5.26 4.50
N GLU A 98 5.31 6.06 5.07
CA GLU A 98 5.14 7.52 5.14
C GLU A 98 5.52 8.14 3.79
N THR A 99 4.53 8.63 3.04
CA THR A 99 4.73 9.16 1.68
C THR A 99 5.63 10.40 1.67
N ALA A 100 5.60 11.23 2.72
CA ALA A 100 6.48 12.38 2.88
C ALA A 100 7.99 12.04 2.94
N THR A 101 8.34 10.76 3.14
CA THR A 101 9.74 10.29 3.15
C THR A 101 10.22 9.77 1.80
N LEU A 102 9.41 9.93 0.76
CA LEU A 102 9.83 9.60 -0.60
C LEU A 102 11.03 10.46 -1.00
N THR A 103 11.99 9.84 -1.68
CA THR A 103 13.14 10.52 -2.30
C THR A 103 13.33 10.03 -3.72
N SER A 104 13.98 10.84 -4.56
CA SER A 104 14.41 10.48 -5.91
C SER A 104 15.85 10.93 -6.17
N ASP A 105 16.37 10.60 -7.35
CA ASP A 105 17.70 11.04 -7.81
C ASP A 105 17.84 12.57 -7.99
N ASP A 106 16.74 13.32 -7.94
CA ASP A 106 16.72 14.78 -8.04
C ASP A 106 15.90 15.42 -6.89
N PRO A 107 16.48 16.33 -6.08
CA PRO A 107 15.75 17.00 -5.00
C PRO A 107 14.52 17.79 -5.45
N LYS A 108 14.55 18.42 -6.64
CA LYS A 108 13.40 19.16 -7.18
C LYS A 108 12.28 18.22 -7.62
N LEU A 109 12.66 17.07 -8.20
CA LEU A 109 11.68 16.03 -8.51
C LEU A 109 11.04 15.51 -7.23
N THR A 110 11.85 15.27 -6.19
CA THR A 110 11.37 14.84 -4.87
C THR A 110 10.32 15.79 -4.31
N GLU A 111 10.60 17.10 -4.30
CA GLU A 111 9.64 18.11 -3.86
C GLU A 111 8.35 18.10 -4.70
N HIS A 112 8.47 17.98 -6.02
CA HIS A 112 7.30 17.95 -6.91
C HIS A 112 6.45 16.68 -6.71
N LEU A 113 7.06 15.52 -6.48
CA LEU A 113 6.37 14.27 -6.19
C LEU A 113 5.56 14.35 -4.89
N GLN A 114 5.98 15.18 -3.92
CA GLN A 114 5.24 15.36 -2.67
C GLN A 114 4.00 16.26 -2.81
N SER A 115 3.89 16.98 -3.93
CA SER A 115 2.82 17.95 -4.17
C SER A 115 1.46 17.30 -4.53
N PRO A 116 0.36 18.08 -4.57
CA PRO A 116 -0.96 17.61 -4.99
C PRO A 116 -1.05 17.04 -6.41
N ASP A 117 -0.07 17.30 -7.27
CA ASP A 117 -0.02 16.72 -8.62
C ASP A 117 0.38 15.23 -8.60
N PHE A 118 0.92 14.73 -7.48
CA PHE A 118 1.43 13.37 -7.33
C PHE A 118 0.93 12.66 -6.07
N PHE A 119 1.74 12.63 -5.00
CA PHE A 119 1.40 11.86 -3.80
C PHE A 119 0.53 12.65 -2.81
N ASP A 120 0.39 13.97 -2.99
CA ASP A 120 -0.32 14.89 -2.09
C ASP A 120 -0.09 14.52 -0.62
N VAL A 121 1.18 14.55 -0.18
CA VAL A 121 1.57 13.97 1.12
C VAL A 121 0.92 14.68 2.31
N ALA A 122 0.36 15.86 2.08
CA ALA A 122 -0.43 16.60 3.07
C ALA A 122 -1.83 15.98 3.28
N GLN A 123 -2.47 15.49 2.22
CA GLN A 123 -3.78 14.82 2.30
C GLN A 123 -3.66 13.30 2.49
N PHE A 124 -2.65 12.68 1.87
CA PHE A 124 -2.41 11.24 1.90
C PHE A 124 -1.01 10.94 2.48
N PRO A 125 -0.81 11.12 3.80
CA PRO A 125 0.50 10.97 4.43
C PRO A 125 0.99 9.52 4.47
N LYS A 126 0.11 8.55 4.20
CA LYS A 126 0.41 7.11 4.25
C LYS A 126 -0.08 6.39 3.01
N ALA A 127 0.71 5.42 2.57
CA ALA A 127 0.28 4.34 1.67
C ALA A 127 0.33 3.02 2.45
N THR A 128 -0.68 2.18 2.32
CA THR A 128 -0.78 0.93 3.09
C THR A 128 -1.02 -0.27 2.20
N PHE A 129 -0.47 -1.41 2.59
CA PHE A 129 -0.72 -2.68 1.94
C PHE A 129 -1.11 -3.73 2.98
N THR A 130 -2.20 -4.45 2.73
CA THR A 130 -2.61 -5.59 3.55
C THR A 130 -2.81 -6.81 2.65
N SER A 131 -2.06 -7.87 2.90
CA SER A 131 -2.22 -9.12 2.15
C SER A 131 -3.60 -9.73 2.40
N ARG A 132 -4.20 -10.27 1.35
CA ARG A 132 -5.41 -11.12 1.40
C ARG A 132 -5.08 -12.59 1.23
N ASN A 133 -4.10 -12.89 0.36
CA ASN A 133 -3.71 -14.25 0.06
C ASN A 133 -2.24 -14.31 -0.35
N ILE A 134 -1.52 -15.33 0.12
CA ILE A 134 -0.14 -15.61 -0.24
C ILE A 134 -0.08 -17.09 -0.60
N VAL A 135 0.17 -17.41 -1.86
CA VAL A 135 0.19 -18.79 -2.36
C VAL A 135 1.54 -19.13 -2.96
N GLU A 136 2.02 -20.33 -2.70
CA GLU A 136 3.19 -20.89 -3.39
C GLU A 136 2.83 -21.12 -4.85
N LYS A 137 3.47 -20.36 -5.75
CA LYS A 137 3.25 -20.42 -7.19
C LYS A 137 4.55 -20.03 -7.87
N ALA A 138 5.34 -21.04 -8.20
CA ALA A 138 6.60 -20.82 -8.89
C ALA A 138 6.34 -20.24 -10.30
N THR A 139 7.00 -19.15 -10.64
CA THR A 139 6.93 -18.57 -11.99
C THR A 139 8.23 -18.86 -12.77
N PRO A 140 8.19 -18.86 -14.12
CA PRO A 140 9.39 -19.05 -14.94
C PRO A 140 10.50 -18.04 -14.65
N GLU A 141 10.14 -16.86 -14.14
CA GLU A 141 11.05 -15.76 -13.78
C GLU A 141 11.69 -15.92 -12.40
N GLY A 142 11.40 -17.03 -11.69
CA GLY A 142 12.04 -17.38 -10.41
C GLY A 142 11.33 -16.85 -9.16
N ALA A 143 10.13 -16.25 -9.30
CA ALA A 143 9.28 -15.98 -8.14
C ALA A 143 8.78 -17.31 -7.55
N THR A 144 8.65 -17.36 -6.22
CA THR A 144 8.22 -18.58 -5.52
C THR A 144 6.77 -18.51 -5.07
N HIS A 145 6.22 -17.30 -4.98
CA HIS A 145 4.87 -17.03 -4.47
C HIS A 145 4.15 -16.02 -5.36
N GLU A 146 2.83 -16.08 -5.32
CA GLU A 146 1.93 -15.05 -5.80
C GLU A 146 1.24 -14.42 -4.59
N VAL A 147 1.37 -13.11 -4.46
CA VAL A 147 0.83 -12.33 -3.34
C VAL A 147 -0.31 -11.48 -3.87
N THR A 148 -1.48 -11.63 -3.25
CA THR A 148 -2.65 -10.78 -3.50
C THR A 148 -2.96 -9.98 -2.25
N GLY A 149 -3.17 -8.68 -2.39
CA GLY A 149 -3.48 -7.80 -1.26
C GLY A 149 -4.12 -6.49 -1.67
N ASP A 150 -4.66 -5.79 -0.68
CA ASP A 150 -5.26 -4.47 -0.85
C ASP A 150 -4.19 -3.41 -0.68
N LEU A 151 -3.88 -2.69 -1.75
CA LEU A 151 -3.03 -1.52 -1.77
C LEU A 151 -3.91 -0.26 -1.70
N GLU A 152 -3.69 0.55 -0.67
CA GLU A 152 -4.25 1.91 -0.56
C GLU A 152 -3.14 2.92 -0.83
N LEU A 153 -3.30 3.69 -1.90
CA LEU A 153 -2.35 4.69 -2.34
C LEU A 153 -3.12 5.92 -2.83
N HIS A 154 -2.72 7.11 -2.36
CA HIS A 154 -3.35 8.38 -2.74
C HIS A 154 -4.89 8.38 -2.54
N GLY A 155 -5.33 7.79 -1.41
CA GLY A 155 -6.75 7.69 -1.04
C GLY A 155 -7.56 6.66 -1.83
N VAL A 156 -6.95 5.92 -2.77
CA VAL A 156 -7.62 4.90 -3.57
C VAL A 156 -7.15 3.52 -3.13
N LYS A 157 -8.12 2.65 -2.79
CA LYS A 157 -7.88 1.25 -2.43
C LYS A 157 -8.14 0.33 -3.63
N LYS A 158 -7.16 -0.49 -3.98
CA LYS A 158 -7.24 -1.50 -5.06
C LYS A 158 -6.63 -2.82 -4.61
N THR A 159 -7.25 -3.92 -5.00
CA THR A 159 -6.65 -5.24 -4.85
C THR A 159 -5.67 -5.46 -5.99
N ILE A 160 -4.43 -5.78 -5.63
CA ILE A 160 -3.34 -6.07 -6.58
C ILE A 160 -2.79 -7.48 -6.35
N THR A 161 -2.38 -8.12 -7.43
CA THR A 161 -1.68 -9.41 -7.39
C THR A 161 -0.31 -9.27 -8.05
N PHE A 162 0.75 -9.71 -7.35
CA PHE A 162 2.12 -9.64 -7.85
C PHE A 162 2.96 -10.86 -7.44
N PRO A 163 3.95 -11.23 -8.26
CA PRO A 163 4.88 -12.30 -7.92
C PRO A 163 5.92 -11.84 -6.89
N ALA A 164 6.28 -12.74 -5.97
CA ALA A 164 7.29 -12.51 -4.96
C ALA A 164 8.14 -13.76 -4.70
N THR A 165 9.40 -13.57 -4.34
CA THR A 165 10.28 -14.60 -3.81
C THR A 165 10.32 -14.47 -2.29
N ILE A 166 9.64 -15.39 -1.62
CA ILE A 166 9.61 -15.48 -0.15
C ILE A 166 10.46 -16.68 0.28
N ALA A 167 11.30 -16.47 1.28
CA ALA A 167 12.11 -17.51 1.91
C ALA A 167 12.01 -17.37 3.43
N VAL A 168 11.79 -18.49 4.13
CA VAL A 168 11.76 -18.55 5.58
C VAL A 168 12.92 -19.44 6.02
N ALA A 169 13.90 -18.84 6.69
CA ALA A 169 15.04 -19.53 7.30
C ALA A 169 14.85 -19.62 8.83
N ALA A 170 15.82 -20.19 9.54
CA ALA A 170 15.73 -20.38 10.98
C ALA A 170 15.74 -19.04 11.77
N ASP A 171 16.45 -18.04 11.27
CA ASP A 171 16.73 -16.77 11.96
C ASP A 171 15.95 -15.58 11.38
N LYS A 172 15.48 -15.69 10.14
CA LYS A 172 14.75 -14.62 9.44
C LYS A 172 13.84 -15.15 8.34
N ALA A 173 12.80 -14.40 8.02
CA ALA A 173 12.10 -14.48 6.74
C ALA A 173 12.51 -13.31 5.85
N THR A 174 12.61 -13.54 4.54
CA THR A 174 12.93 -12.50 3.56
C THR A 174 11.94 -12.53 2.42
N THR A 175 11.60 -11.35 1.90
CA THR A 175 10.73 -11.19 0.72
C THR A 175 11.40 -10.28 -0.29
N LYS A 176 11.49 -10.75 -1.54
CA LYS A 176 11.90 -9.93 -2.69
C LYS A 176 10.79 -9.91 -3.72
N ALA A 177 10.44 -8.72 -4.22
CA ALA A 177 9.44 -8.59 -5.27
C ALA A 177 9.80 -7.42 -6.18
N GLU A 178 9.58 -7.58 -7.48
CA GLU A 178 9.69 -6.49 -8.45
C GLU A 178 8.51 -6.56 -9.41
N PHE A 179 7.64 -5.55 -9.36
CA PHE A 179 6.42 -5.53 -10.15
C PHE A 179 6.01 -4.10 -10.50
N LYS A 180 5.28 -3.92 -11.59
CA LYS A 180 4.76 -2.62 -12.00
C LYS A 180 3.37 -2.39 -11.44
N ILE A 181 3.06 -1.14 -11.12
CA ILE A 181 1.69 -0.65 -10.91
C ILE A 181 1.41 0.48 -11.88
N ASN A 182 0.15 0.64 -12.28
CA ASN A 182 -0.27 1.82 -13.04
C ASN A 182 -0.65 2.94 -12.07
N ARG A 183 0.09 4.04 -12.08
CA ARG A 183 -0.16 5.18 -11.17
C ARG A 183 -1.53 5.83 -11.35
N LYS A 184 -2.12 5.74 -12.55
CA LYS A 184 -3.43 6.33 -12.85
C LYS A 184 -4.56 5.60 -12.15
N ASP A 185 -4.39 4.31 -11.86
CA ASP A 185 -5.39 3.51 -11.12
C ASP A 185 -5.60 4.01 -9.68
N PHE A 186 -4.63 4.76 -9.17
CA PHE A 186 -4.63 5.39 -7.84
C PHE A 186 -4.88 6.90 -7.90
N GLY A 187 -5.33 7.44 -9.04
CA GLY A 187 -5.65 8.86 -9.20
C GLY A 187 -4.45 9.77 -9.45
N ILE A 188 -3.25 9.23 -9.61
CA ILE A 188 -2.03 10.00 -9.90
C ILE A 188 -1.91 10.20 -11.42
N VAL A 189 -2.58 11.22 -11.96
CA VAL A 189 -2.79 11.38 -13.43
C VAL A 189 -1.93 12.44 -14.12
N TYR A 190 -0.91 12.99 -13.46
CA TYR A 190 -0.07 14.04 -14.04
C TYR A 190 0.60 13.58 -15.36
N PRO A 191 0.35 14.22 -16.51
CA PRO A 191 0.79 13.70 -17.81
C PRO A 191 2.28 13.93 -18.10
N GLY A 192 2.92 14.89 -17.43
CA GLY A 192 4.24 15.37 -17.82
C GLY A 192 4.17 16.59 -18.74
N LYS A 193 5.24 16.81 -19.50
CA LYS A 193 5.25 17.84 -20.54
C LYS A 193 4.79 17.21 -21.86
N PRO A 194 4.19 17.97 -22.80
CA PRO A 194 3.76 17.44 -24.10
C PRO A 194 4.87 16.68 -24.85
N ASP A 195 6.11 17.15 -24.76
CA ASP A 195 7.27 16.55 -25.43
C ASP A 195 7.98 15.46 -24.60
N ASP A 196 7.57 15.27 -23.34
CA ASP A 196 8.22 14.37 -22.38
C ASP A 196 7.20 13.85 -21.37
N LEU A 197 6.37 12.91 -21.85
CA LEU A 197 5.31 12.30 -21.07
C LEU A 197 5.88 11.35 -20.01
N ILE A 198 5.19 11.28 -18.88
CA ILE A 198 5.48 10.33 -17.81
C ILE A 198 4.74 9.03 -18.11
N LYS A 199 5.45 7.90 -18.09
CA LYS A 199 4.86 6.57 -18.23
C LYS A 199 3.82 6.33 -17.14
N ASP A 200 2.84 5.51 -17.46
CA ASP A 200 1.79 5.14 -16.51
C ASP A 200 2.30 4.10 -15.51
N ASP A 201 3.19 3.22 -15.97
CA ASP A 201 3.81 2.20 -15.15
C ASP A 201 4.89 2.79 -14.22
N VAL A 202 4.82 2.38 -12.96
CA VAL A 202 5.84 2.60 -11.93
C VAL A 202 6.31 1.23 -11.46
N LEU A 203 7.61 0.99 -11.51
CA LEU A 203 8.20 -0.25 -10.98
C LEU A 203 8.35 -0.10 -9.47
N ILE A 204 7.84 -1.06 -8.71
CA ILE A 204 8.03 -1.19 -7.28
C ILE A 204 9.02 -2.33 -7.04
N LYS A 205 10.01 -2.08 -6.19
CA LYS A 205 10.99 -3.10 -5.75
C LYS A 205 10.93 -3.20 -4.23
N LEU A 206 10.73 -4.43 -3.74
CA LEU A 206 10.70 -4.76 -2.32
C LEU A 206 11.89 -5.67 -2.02
N ASP A 207 12.69 -5.32 -1.02
CA ASP A 207 13.67 -6.20 -0.40
C ASP A 207 13.48 -6.11 1.12
N LEU A 208 12.82 -7.10 1.71
CA LEU A 208 12.31 -7.02 3.08
C LEU A 208 12.87 -8.16 3.91
N SER A 209 13.20 -7.86 5.17
CA SER A 209 13.76 -8.82 6.13
C SER A 209 12.99 -8.76 7.45
N PHE A 210 12.58 -9.92 7.95
CA PHE A 210 11.83 -10.12 9.18
C PHE A 210 12.62 -11.04 10.10
N PRO A 211 13.35 -10.53 11.10
CA PRO A 211 14.05 -11.37 12.05
C PRO A 211 13.05 -12.23 12.85
N LEU A 212 13.30 -13.54 12.90
CA LEU A 212 12.47 -14.53 13.62
C LEU A 212 12.95 -14.79 15.05
N ALA A 213 13.97 -14.05 15.50
CA ALA A 213 14.36 -14.04 16.90
C ALA A 213 13.12 -13.77 17.76
N ALA A 214 12.96 -14.53 18.85
CA ALA A 214 11.84 -14.41 19.76
C ALA A 214 11.53 -12.93 20.01
N ALA A 215 10.31 -12.52 19.66
CA ALA A 215 9.90 -11.13 19.63
C ALA A 215 10.43 -10.37 20.86
N PRO A 216 10.90 -9.11 20.71
CA PRO A 216 11.12 -8.28 21.89
C PRO A 216 9.81 -8.30 22.69
N ALA A 217 9.91 -8.74 23.94
CA ALA A 217 8.77 -8.83 24.83
C ALA A 217 7.99 -7.51 24.77
N THR A 218 6.71 -7.59 24.39
CA THR A 218 5.77 -6.49 24.59
C THR A 218 5.91 -6.01 26.05
N PRO A 219 5.93 -4.70 26.34
CA PRO A 219 5.81 -4.23 27.71
C PRO A 219 4.40 -4.57 28.20
N ALA A 220 4.22 -5.80 28.69
CA ALA A 220 3.09 -6.25 29.46
C ALA A 220 3.48 -6.18 30.94
N ASP A 221 3.61 -4.97 31.47
CA ASP A 221 3.28 -4.72 32.88
C ASP A 221 2.89 -3.25 33.09
N ALA A 222 1.66 -2.92 32.75
CA ALA A 222 0.91 -1.89 33.44
C ALA A 222 -0.32 -2.57 34.03
N THR A 223 -0.10 -3.30 35.13
CA THR A 223 -1.15 -3.83 35.98
C THR A 223 -2.13 -2.70 36.38
N PRO A 224 -3.46 -2.89 36.21
CA PRO A 224 -4.45 -1.92 36.65
C PRO A 224 -4.55 -1.91 38.18
N ALA A 225 -4.27 -0.76 38.79
CA ALA A 225 -4.47 -0.55 40.21
C ALA A 225 -5.97 -0.65 40.57
N THR A 226 -6.31 -1.62 41.43
CA THR A 226 -7.64 -1.78 42.05
C THR A 226 -7.70 -0.97 43.35
N PRO A 227 -8.86 -0.36 43.72
CA PRO A 227 -8.93 0.67 44.75
C PRO A 227 -8.94 0.07 46.17
N GLY A 228 -8.14 0.66 47.07
CA GLY A 228 -8.01 0.26 48.47
C GLY A 228 -8.19 1.45 49.42
N ASN A 229 -9.25 1.35 50.22
CA ASN A 229 -9.79 2.27 51.21
C ASN A 229 -8.78 2.88 52.24
N THR A 230 -9.00 4.14 52.62
CA THR A 230 -8.42 4.81 53.82
C THR A 230 -9.15 4.31 55.09
N PRO A 231 -8.56 4.38 56.32
CA PRO A 231 -8.68 5.61 57.12
C PRO A 231 -7.52 5.95 58.10
N ALA A 232 -7.51 7.24 58.48
CA ALA A 232 -7.12 7.83 59.76
C ALA A 232 -5.65 8.19 60.08
N GLY A 233 -5.41 9.50 60.28
CA GLY A 233 -4.23 10.05 60.96
C GLY A 233 -3.94 11.53 60.68
N ALA A 234 -4.74 12.46 61.23
CA ALA A 234 -4.39 13.88 61.42
C ALA A 234 -3.66 14.06 62.78
N PRO A 235 -3.07 15.23 63.18
CA PRO A 235 -3.22 16.59 62.64
C PRO A 235 -1.96 17.49 62.60
N GLY A 236 -2.09 18.69 62.02
CA GLY A 236 -1.20 19.85 62.22
C GLY A 236 -1.11 20.77 60.99
N ALA A 237 -2.05 21.72 60.82
CA ALA A 237 -1.81 23.18 60.86
C ALA A 237 -0.74 23.66 59.85
N ASP A 238 -1.07 24.34 58.76
CA ASP A 238 -1.40 25.78 58.78
C ASP A 238 -2.12 26.24 57.48
N LYS A 239 -3.01 27.24 57.58
CA LYS A 239 -3.69 28.01 56.51
C LYS A 239 -3.18 29.47 56.61
N PRO A 240 -3.37 30.42 55.66
CA PRO A 240 -4.33 30.51 54.53
C PRO A 240 -3.64 30.98 53.21
N LYS A 241 -4.24 31.17 52.02
CA LYS A 241 -5.32 32.10 51.61
C LYS A 241 -5.55 31.89 50.09
N LEU A 242 -6.67 31.30 49.66
CA LEU A 242 -7.85 31.94 49.08
C LEU A 242 -7.60 32.91 47.90
N VAL A 243 -7.79 32.42 46.66
CA VAL A 243 -8.51 33.13 45.59
C VAL A 243 -9.38 32.12 44.83
N ALA A 244 -10.64 32.45 44.67
CA ALA A 244 -11.75 31.63 44.17
C ALA A 244 -11.97 31.80 42.64
N PRO A 245 -12.87 31.00 42.01
CA PRO A 245 -12.77 30.56 40.61
C PRO A 245 -13.65 31.34 39.61
N ALA A 246 -13.25 31.33 38.34
CA ALA A 246 -14.09 31.80 37.22
C ALA A 246 -14.74 30.61 36.49
N LYS A 247 -15.95 30.30 36.94
CA LYS A 247 -17.18 29.95 36.19
C LYS A 247 -17.04 29.35 34.78
N VAL A 248 -17.35 28.07 34.69
CA VAL A 248 -17.81 27.34 33.49
C VAL A 248 -19.20 27.86 33.10
N ALA A 249 -19.40 28.14 31.80
CA ALA A 249 -20.70 28.42 31.20
C ALA A 249 -21.18 27.21 30.37
N PRO A 250 -22.46 26.82 30.45
CA PRO A 250 -23.02 25.69 29.70
C PRO A 250 -23.30 26.10 28.25
N GLN A 251 -22.80 25.33 27.28
CA GLN A 251 -23.19 25.45 25.87
C GLN A 251 -24.51 24.70 25.66
N THR A 252 -25.50 25.49 25.26
CA THR A 252 -26.87 25.15 24.88
C THR A 252 -26.94 24.18 23.71
N THR A 253 -27.76 23.15 23.89
CA THR A 253 -28.37 22.32 22.85
C THR A 253 -29.09 23.19 21.81
N LYS A 254 -28.82 22.97 20.53
CA LYS A 254 -29.64 23.48 19.44
C LYS A 254 -30.46 22.33 18.87
N ASP A 255 -31.76 22.40 19.13
CA ASP A 255 -32.81 21.69 18.41
C ASP A 255 -32.69 21.97 16.91
N VAL A 256 -32.67 20.91 16.11
CA VAL A 256 -32.93 20.98 14.66
C VAL A 256 -34.34 20.46 14.44
N THR A 257 -35.26 21.41 14.30
CA THR A 257 -36.63 21.21 13.86
C THR A 257 -36.63 20.68 12.42
N ILE A 258 -37.19 19.49 12.23
CA ILE A 258 -37.54 18.95 10.91
C ILE A 258 -38.84 19.65 10.49
N SER A 259 -38.74 20.59 9.56
CA SER A 259 -39.90 21.14 8.86
C SER A 259 -40.29 20.17 7.75
N ASP A 260 -41.44 19.54 7.97
CA ASP A 260 -42.23 18.76 7.02
C ASP A 260 -42.74 19.70 5.90
N GLU A 261 -42.35 19.45 4.64
CA GLU A 261 -42.95 20.08 3.46
C GLU A 261 -43.58 18.98 2.58
N PRO A 262 -44.81 19.16 2.05
CA PRO A 262 -45.62 18.06 1.57
C PRO A 262 -45.31 17.63 0.13
N VAL A 263 -45.32 16.31 -0.05
CA VAL A 263 -45.21 15.58 -1.32
C VAL A 263 -46.32 15.98 -2.30
N LYS A 264 -45.92 16.54 -3.45
CA LYS A 264 -46.82 16.79 -4.59
C LYS A 264 -46.89 15.54 -5.47
N LYS A 265 -48.11 15.07 -5.70
CA LYS A 265 -48.50 13.89 -6.46
C LYS A 265 -48.48 14.16 -7.98
N SER A 266 -48.27 13.06 -8.72
CA SER A 266 -48.70 12.77 -10.11
C SER A 266 -48.16 13.64 -11.25
N ASP A 267 -47.37 13.04 -12.15
CA ASP A 267 -47.90 12.64 -13.46
C ASP A 267 -46.99 11.60 -14.15
N ALA A 268 -47.62 10.53 -14.64
CA ALA A 268 -46.99 9.44 -15.37
C ALA A 268 -47.17 9.65 -16.88
N PRO A 269 -46.15 9.44 -17.74
CA PRO A 269 -46.37 9.36 -19.17
C PRO A 269 -46.77 7.94 -19.62
N PRO A 270 -47.64 7.80 -20.63
CA PRO A 270 -48.29 6.53 -20.97
C PRO A 270 -47.41 5.54 -21.74
N ALA A 271 -47.75 4.27 -21.54
CA ALA A 271 -47.21 3.08 -22.18
C ALA A 271 -47.29 3.15 -23.71
N LYS A 272 -46.18 2.81 -24.38
CA LYS A 272 -46.12 2.62 -25.83
C LYS A 272 -46.57 1.19 -26.16
N ALA A 273 -47.65 1.10 -26.93
CA ALA A 273 -48.30 -0.13 -27.33
C ALA A 273 -47.40 -1.00 -28.22
N THR A 274 -47.34 -2.28 -27.86
CA THR A 274 -46.95 -3.41 -28.70
C THR A 274 -47.97 -3.59 -29.82
N GLN A 275 -47.56 -3.46 -31.08
CA GLN A 275 -48.29 -4.05 -32.22
C GLN A 275 -47.49 -5.25 -32.70
N GLY A 276 -48.07 -6.43 -32.49
CA GLY A 276 -47.67 -7.67 -33.14
C GLY A 276 -48.78 -8.15 -34.07
N GLY A 277 -48.38 -8.61 -35.26
CA GLY A 277 -49.15 -9.48 -36.17
C GLY A 277 -49.82 -8.76 -37.34
N ALA A 278 -49.97 -9.33 -38.54
CA ALA A 278 -49.51 -10.58 -39.15
C ALA A 278 -49.99 -10.60 -40.62
N ARG A 279 -49.36 -11.45 -41.47
CA ARG A 279 -49.83 -11.93 -42.80
C ARG A 279 -49.74 -10.89 -43.94
N ARG A 280 -49.31 -11.17 -45.16
CA ARG A 280 -49.16 -12.40 -45.97
C ARG A 280 -47.85 -12.35 -46.77
#